data_AF-A0A963APU6-F1
#
_entry.id   AF-A0A963APU6-F1
#
_cell.length_a   1.000
_cell.length_b   1.000
_cell.length_c   1.000
_cell.angle_alpha   90.00
_cell.angle_beta   90.00
_cell.angle_gamma   90.00
#
_symmetry.space_group_name_H-M   'P 1'
#
loop_
_entity.id
_entity.type
_entity.pdbx_description
1 polymer ?
#
loop_
_entity_poly.entity_id
_entity_poly.type
_entity_poly.pdbx_seq_one_letter_code
_entity_poly.pdbx_strand_id
1 'polypeptide(L)'
;ARQNAQRSHRAGVRRLLMLTLPKEMRYLRRNLPGLQQMELIYSKVAAAPAGWETPGRTGMEEELLALIIDLTFLRELPEIRSETAFLQRIESRKGGLMTQAEEARTLLEEILTAYQRVRKRLAAATQIHWMASLTDVRQQLDRLVYRGFLHYTPYQQLREFPRYLKAIEMRLDKLPLAAARDQKQLREMAEAYQQWLQREEKYRLEGKLDERIEELRWRFEELRVSLFAQELGTAYPVSLKRIEKRWQELGL
;
A
#
# COMPACT_ATOMS: atom_id res chain seq x y z
N ALA A 1 13.70 12.01 15.21
CA ALA A 1 14.97 11.32 15.55
C ALA A 1 14.77 9.85 15.94
N ARG A 2 14.02 9.52 17.01
CA ARG A 2 13.85 8.12 17.50
C ARG A 2 13.14 7.17 16.50
N GLN A 3 12.07 7.62 15.85
CA GLN A 3 11.35 6.83 14.83
C GLN A 3 12.23 6.54 13.59
N ASN A 4 13.01 7.52 13.12
CA ASN A 4 13.94 7.33 12.00
C ASN A 4 15.05 6.32 12.36
N ALA A 5 15.57 6.37 13.58
CA ALA A 5 16.54 5.39 14.07
C ALA A 5 15.95 3.98 14.13
N GLN A 6 14.70 3.83 14.57
CA GLN A 6 14.01 2.54 14.62
C GLN A 6 13.76 1.94 13.24
N ARG A 7 13.34 2.76 12.26
CA ARG A 7 13.16 2.33 10.86
C ARG A 7 14.50 1.90 10.24
N SER A 8 15.54 2.71 10.43
CA SER A 8 16.88 2.40 9.93
C SER A 8 17.44 1.12 10.54
N HIS A 9 17.25 0.93 11.85
CA HIS A 9 17.60 -0.31 12.55
C HIS A 9 16.86 -1.51 11.97
N ARG A 10 15.54 -1.41 11.79
CA ARG A 10 14.73 -2.48 11.21
C ARG A 10 15.20 -2.84 9.78
N ALA A 11 15.47 -1.84 8.95
CA ALA A 11 16.00 -2.05 7.61
C ALA A 11 17.38 -2.74 7.63
N GLY A 12 18.27 -2.34 8.55
CA GLY A 12 19.57 -2.97 8.76
C GLY A 12 19.45 -4.44 9.20
N VAL A 13 18.58 -4.73 10.18
CA VAL A 13 18.32 -6.11 10.64
C VAL A 13 17.72 -6.96 9.52
N ARG A 14 16.79 -6.43 8.73
CA ARG A 14 16.24 -7.12 7.55
C ARG A 14 17.32 -7.47 6.56
N ARG A 15 18.21 -6.52 6.24
CA ARG A 15 19.33 -6.77 5.34
C ARG A 15 20.27 -7.85 5.89
N LEU A 16 20.55 -7.82 7.20
CA LEU A 16 21.36 -8.83 7.86
C LEU A 16 20.71 -10.23 7.75
N LEU A 17 19.41 -10.36 8.01
CA LEU A 17 18.67 -11.62 7.83
C LEU A 17 18.80 -12.18 6.41
N MET A 18 18.63 -11.32 5.39
CA MET A 18 18.76 -11.72 3.99
C MET A 18 20.17 -12.20 3.64
N LEU A 19 21.21 -11.60 4.23
CA LEU A 19 22.60 -12.00 4.05
C LEU A 19 22.94 -13.30 4.79
N THR A 20 22.35 -13.51 5.98
CA THR A 20 22.55 -14.73 6.79
C THR A 20 21.79 -15.95 6.24
N LEU A 21 20.73 -15.74 5.45
CA LEU A 21 19.88 -16.80 4.89
C LEU A 21 20.02 -16.94 3.36
N PRO A 22 21.23 -17.07 2.78
CA PRO A 22 21.42 -17.01 1.33
C PRO A 22 20.83 -18.23 0.61
N LYS A 23 20.74 -19.40 1.29
CA LYS A 23 20.13 -20.61 0.72
C LYS A 23 18.62 -20.43 0.56
N GLU A 24 17.97 -19.89 1.59
CA GLU A 24 16.55 -19.61 1.63
C GLU A 24 16.19 -18.51 0.62
N MET A 25 16.99 -17.45 0.53
CA MET A 25 16.78 -16.38 -0.44
C MET A 25 16.90 -16.88 -1.89
N ARG A 26 17.82 -17.81 -2.17
CA ARG A 26 17.89 -18.47 -3.49
C ARG A 26 16.70 -19.39 -3.74
N TYR A 27 16.24 -20.10 -2.71
CA TYR A 27 15.09 -20.98 -2.81
C TYR A 27 13.81 -20.19 -3.11
N LEU A 28 13.55 -19.09 -2.39
CA LEU A 28 12.39 -18.23 -2.64
C LEU A 28 12.37 -17.72 -4.09
N ARG A 29 13.48 -17.16 -4.59
CA ARG A 29 13.56 -16.67 -5.97
C ARG A 29 13.25 -17.74 -7.04
N ARG A 30 13.57 -19.01 -6.76
CA ARG A 30 13.33 -20.11 -7.70
C ARG A 30 11.92 -20.70 -7.60
N ASN A 31 11.28 -20.61 -6.43
CA ASN A 31 10.05 -21.34 -6.13
C ASN A 31 8.83 -20.42 -5.93
N LEU A 32 8.93 -19.14 -6.30
CA LEU A 32 7.79 -18.23 -6.34
C LEU A 32 7.24 -18.18 -7.78
N PRO A 33 6.13 -18.86 -8.09
CA PRO A 33 5.57 -18.87 -9.43
C PRO A 33 4.93 -17.52 -9.78
N GLY A 34 4.93 -17.18 -11.08
CA GLY A 34 4.25 -15.98 -11.60
C GLY A 34 5.02 -14.66 -11.43
N LEU A 35 6.24 -14.67 -10.86
CA LEU A 35 7.05 -13.46 -10.67
C LEU A 35 7.27 -12.67 -11.97
N GLN A 36 7.56 -13.34 -13.08
CA GLN A 36 7.80 -12.67 -14.36
C GLN A 36 6.57 -11.92 -14.88
N GLN A 37 5.38 -12.51 -14.75
CA GLN A 37 4.13 -11.86 -15.14
C GLN A 37 3.87 -10.65 -14.23
N MET A 38 4.01 -10.83 -12.91
CA MET A 38 3.83 -9.74 -11.95
C MET A 38 4.81 -8.59 -12.20
N GLU A 39 6.08 -8.87 -12.50
CA GLU A 39 7.08 -7.85 -12.84
C GLU A 39 6.72 -7.08 -14.12
N LEU A 40 6.15 -7.74 -15.14
CA LEU A 40 5.67 -7.08 -16.35
C LEU A 40 4.53 -6.08 -16.04
N ILE A 41 3.63 -6.44 -15.13
CA ILE A 41 2.58 -5.52 -14.64
C ILE A 41 3.21 -4.37 -13.87
N TYR A 42 4.09 -4.72 -12.93
CA TYR A 42 4.75 -3.79 -12.03
C TYR A 42 5.58 -2.75 -12.78
N SER A 43 6.26 -3.12 -13.86
CA SER A 43 7.04 -2.20 -14.68
C SER A 43 6.22 -1.00 -15.21
N LYS A 44 4.89 -1.17 -15.32
CA LYS A 44 3.96 -0.16 -15.82
C LYS A 44 3.26 0.64 -14.73
N VAL A 45 3.53 0.37 -13.44
CA VAL A 45 2.96 1.13 -12.32
C VAL A 45 3.57 2.52 -12.24
N ALA A 46 2.84 3.45 -11.60
CA ALA A 46 3.30 4.80 -11.39
C ALA A 46 4.63 4.82 -10.62
N ALA A 47 5.44 5.85 -10.84
CA ALA A 47 6.59 6.11 -9.99
C ALA A 47 6.14 6.36 -8.55
N ALA A 48 7.04 6.10 -7.58
CA ALA A 48 6.80 6.53 -6.21
C ALA A 48 6.52 8.04 -6.15
N PRO A 49 5.69 8.51 -5.20
CA PRO A 49 5.63 9.93 -4.86
C PRO A 49 7.05 10.48 -4.62
N ALA A 50 7.31 11.74 -4.95
CA ALA A 50 8.65 12.32 -4.76
C ALA A 50 9.07 12.22 -3.27
N GLY A 51 10.35 12.35 -2.94
CA GLY A 51 10.82 12.27 -1.54
C GLY A 51 10.68 10.90 -0.84
N TRP A 52 10.06 9.89 -1.48
CA TRP A 52 10.13 8.51 -1.01
C TRP A 52 11.40 7.92 -1.59
N GLU A 53 12.34 7.56 -0.71
CA GLU A 53 13.57 6.88 -1.10
C GLU A 53 13.21 5.53 -1.72
N THR A 54 13.15 5.45 -3.04
CA THR A 54 13.12 4.13 -3.66
C THR A 54 14.52 3.55 -3.46
N PRO A 55 14.70 2.41 -2.77
CA PRO A 55 16.03 1.86 -2.50
C PRO A 55 16.70 1.40 -3.81
N GLY A 56 17.22 2.32 -4.62
CA GLY A 56 17.77 2.03 -5.94
C GLY A 56 16.79 1.31 -6.89
N ARG A 57 17.36 0.63 -7.89
CA ARG A 57 16.66 -0.22 -8.87
C ARG A 57 16.15 -1.54 -8.24
N THR A 58 15.64 -1.54 -7.01
CA THR A 58 15.02 -2.76 -6.46
C THR A 58 13.71 -3.01 -7.20
N GLY A 59 13.69 -4.08 -7.99
CA GLY A 59 12.48 -4.55 -8.67
C GLY A 59 11.47 -5.13 -7.67
N MET A 60 10.28 -5.46 -8.16
CA MET A 60 9.20 -6.00 -7.34
C MET A 60 9.62 -7.28 -6.60
N GLU A 61 10.46 -8.11 -7.21
CA GLU A 61 11.01 -9.31 -6.55
C GLU A 61 11.70 -8.96 -5.21
N GLU A 62 12.57 -7.95 -5.18
CA GLU A 62 13.31 -7.61 -3.94
C GLU A 62 12.38 -7.01 -2.89
N GLU A 63 11.36 -6.24 -3.31
CA GLU A 63 10.33 -5.74 -2.40
C GLU A 63 9.49 -6.87 -1.79
N LEU A 64 9.11 -7.86 -2.59
CA LEU A 64 8.40 -9.04 -2.12
C LEU A 64 9.26 -9.84 -1.14
N LEU A 65 10.55 -10.07 -1.44
CA LEU A 65 11.46 -10.74 -0.53
C LEU A 65 11.63 -9.97 0.79
N ALA A 66 11.75 -8.65 0.73
CA ALA A 66 11.81 -7.81 1.91
C ALA A 66 10.55 -7.94 2.77
N LEU A 67 9.36 -7.92 2.15
CA LEU A 67 8.09 -8.14 2.83
C LEU A 67 8.03 -9.52 3.50
N ILE A 68 8.43 -10.58 2.80
CA ILE A 68 8.45 -11.95 3.34
C ILE A 68 9.34 -12.05 4.58
N ILE A 69 10.52 -11.43 4.54
CA ILE A 69 11.41 -11.37 5.71
C ILE A 69 10.79 -10.58 6.85
N ASP A 70 10.20 -9.42 6.54
CA ASP A 70 9.53 -8.58 7.54
C ASP A 70 8.40 -9.36 8.24
N LEU A 71 7.56 -10.04 7.48
CA LEU A 71 6.45 -10.85 8.00
C LEU A 71 6.93 -12.04 8.83
N THR A 72 7.98 -12.73 8.39
CA THR A 72 8.48 -13.94 9.06
C THR A 72 9.24 -13.61 10.35
N PHE A 73 10.07 -12.58 10.32
CA PHE A 73 11.08 -12.37 11.35
C PHE A 73 10.95 -11.07 12.13
N LEU A 74 10.19 -10.06 11.68
CA LEU A 74 10.26 -8.71 12.27
C LEU A 74 8.91 -8.11 12.66
N ARG A 75 7.81 -8.55 12.06
CA ARG A 75 6.47 -8.00 12.31
C ARG A 75 5.93 -8.48 13.65
N GLU A 76 5.41 -7.55 14.45
CA GLU A 76 4.78 -7.82 15.76
C GLU A 76 5.69 -8.62 16.73
N LEU A 77 7.01 -8.44 16.59
CA LEU A 77 8.01 -9.10 17.42
C LEU A 77 8.94 -8.09 18.10
N PRO A 78 9.53 -8.45 19.26
CA PRO A 78 10.51 -7.59 19.92
C PRO A 78 11.70 -7.27 19.01
N GLU A 79 12.27 -6.08 19.20
CA GLU A 79 13.46 -5.67 18.48
C GLU A 79 14.65 -6.60 18.77
N ILE A 80 15.44 -6.85 17.73
CA ILE A 80 16.68 -7.61 17.86
C ILE A 80 17.80 -6.62 18.20
N ARG A 81 18.41 -6.80 19.38
CA ARG A 81 19.48 -5.93 19.92
C ARG A 81 20.76 -6.68 20.31
N SER A 82 20.79 -8.01 20.14
CA SER A 82 21.96 -8.85 20.40
C SER A 82 22.06 -9.98 19.39
N GLU A 83 23.26 -10.52 19.23
CA GLU A 83 23.51 -11.69 18.37
C GLU A 83 22.72 -12.92 18.82
N THR A 84 22.66 -13.18 20.13
CA THR A 84 21.88 -14.30 20.68
C THR A 84 20.39 -14.18 20.31
N ALA A 85 19.80 -12.99 20.45
CA ALA A 85 18.41 -12.76 20.06
C ALA A 85 18.20 -12.91 18.55
N PHE A 86 19.19 -12.53 17.74
CA PHE A 86 19.17 -12.68 16.29
C PHE A 86 19.15 -14.16 15.87
N LEU A 87 20.06 -14.97 16.41
CA LEU A 87 20.14 -16.40 16.09
C LEU A 87 18.90 -17.16 16.59
N GLN A 88 18.41 -16.86 17.79
CA GLN A 88 17.17 -17.42 18.31
C GLN A 88 15.95 -17.06 17.44
N ARG A 89 15.91 -15.84 16.90
CA ARG A 89 14.85 -15.41 15.97
C ARG A 89 14.85 -16.25 14.70
N ILE A 90 16.02 -16.50 14.12
CA ILE A 90 16.14 -17.33 12.93
C ILE A 90 15.62 -18.73 13.24
N GLU A 91 16.13 -19.37 14.28
CA GLU A 91 15.77 -20.74 14.63
C GLU A 91 14.26 -20.91 14.88
N SER A 92 13.67 -19.99 15.65
CA SER A 92 12.25 -20.07 16.02
C SER A 92 11.27 -19.74 14.89
N ARG A 93 11.68 -19.00 13.86
CA ARG A 93 10.75 -18.50 12.82
C ARG A 93 11.01 -19.02 11.42
N LYS A 94 12.20 -19.57 11.15
CA LYS A 94 12.59 -20.03 9.82
C LYS A 94 11.61 -21.05 9.21
N GLY A 95 11.01 -21.92 10.03
CA GLY A 95 10.01 -22.89 9.56
C GLY A 95 8.77 -22.26 8.92
N GLY A 96 8.41 -21.02 9.30
CA GLY A 96 7.27 -20.30 8.73
C GLY A 96 7.56 -19.53 7.44
N LEU A 97 8.82 -19.51 6.98
CA LEU A 97 9.25 -18.67 5.86
C LEU A 97 8.49 -18.98 4.56
N MET A 98 8.26 -20.25 4.25
CA MET A 98 7.54 -20.64 3.02
C MET A 98 6.06 -20.31 3.09
N THR A 99 5.44 -20.44 4.27
CA THR A 99 4.04 -20.04 4.48
C THR A 99 3.86 -18.54 4.26
N GLN A 100 4.75 -17.73 4.84
CA GLN A 100 4.72 -16.27 4.65
C GLN A 100 5.05 -15.86 3.21
N ALA A 101 5.91 -16.63 2.54
CA ALA A 101 6.20 -16.42 1.13
C ALA A 101 4.97 -16.62 0.24
N GLU A 102 4.23 -17.70 0.43
CA GLU A 102 3.02 -17.98 -0.34
C GLU A 102 1.91 -16.96 -0.05
N GLU A 103 1.73 -16.57 1.22
CA GLU A 103 0.76 -15.55 1.62
C GLU A 103 1.05 -14.20 0.94
N ALA A 104 2.30 -13.71 1.04
CA ALA A 104 2.69 -12.43 0.45
C ALA A 104 2.62 -12.46 -1.09
N ARG A 105 3.01 -13.58 -1.71
CA ARG A 105 2.94 -13.77 -3.17
C ARG A 105 1.51 -13.79 -3.68
N THR A 106 0.62 -14.53 -3.01
CA THR A 106 -0.80 -14.60 -3.37
C THR A 106 -1.45 -13.23 -3.27
N LEU A 107 -1.18 -12.49 -2.18
CA LEU A 107 -1.69 -11.13 -2.01
C LEU A 107 -1.18 -10.20 -3.13
N LEU A 108 0.11 -10.26 -3.48
CA LEU A 108 0.66 -9.44 -4.56
C LEU A 108 0.02 -9.76 -5.92
N GLU A 109 -0.18 -11.04 -6.22
CA GLU A 109 -0.85 -11.48 -7.44
C GLU A 109 -2.29 -10.95 -7.53
N GLU A 110 -3.03 -11.03 -6.42
CA GLU A 110 -4.40 -10.50 -6.32
C GLU A 110 -4.44 -8.98 -6.56
N ILE A 111 -3.54 -8.23 -5.91
CA ILE A 111 -3.41 -6.77 -6.05
C ILE A 111 -3.10 -6.40 -7.49
N LEU A 112 -2.08 -7.02 -8.11
CA LEU A 112 -1.66 -6.67 -9.48
C LEU A 112 -2.71 -7.06 -10.51
N THR A 113 -3.42 -8.17 -10.31
CA THR A 113 -4.53 -8.58 -11.18
C THR A 113 -5.68 -7.57 -11.09
N ALA A 114 -6.08 -7.16 -9.88
CA ALA A 114 -7.11 -6.13 -9.70
C ALA A 114 -6.69 -4.78 -10.29
N TYR A 115 -5.43 -4.38 -10.09
CA TYR A 115 -4.86 -3.18 -10.69
C TYR A 115 -4.96 -3.18 -12.23
N GLN A 116 -4.63 -4.31 -12.89
CA GLN A 116 -4.80 -4.42 -14.34
C GLN A 116 -6.26 -4.27 -14.79
N ARG A 117 -7.20 -4.87 -14.06
CA ARG A 117 -8.63 -4.76 -14.36
C ARG A 117 -9.11 -3.31 -14.24
N VAL A 118 -8.68 -2.59 -13.22
CA VAL A 118 -8.97 -1.15 -13.05
C VAL A 118 -8.37 -0.34 -14.20
N ARG A 119 -7.10 -0.57 -14.56
CA ARG A 119 -6.44 0.14 -15.66
C ARG A 119 -7.12 -0.07 -17.01
N LYS A 120 -7.56 -1.30 -17.29
CA LYS A 120 -8.29 -1.62 -18.52
C LYS A 120 -9.61 -0.83 -18.59
N ARG A 121 -10.37 -0.76 -17.48
CA ARG A 121 -11.60 0.04 -17.41
C ARG A 121 -11.33 1.54 -17.57
N LEU A 122 -10.31 2.06 -16.91
CA LEU A 122 -9.90 3.47 -17.04
C LEU A 122 -9.51 3.84 -18.48
N ALA A 123 -8.83 2.94 -19.20
CA ALA A 123 -8.47 3.18 -20.59
C ALA A 123 -9.69 3.18 -21.53
N ALA A 124 -10.74 2.41 -21.21
CA ALA A 124 -11.96 2.33 -22.00
C ALA A 124 -12.93 3.50 -21.72
N ALA A 125 -12.91 4.08 -20.51
CA ALA A 125 -13.75 5.20 -20.12
C ALA A 125 -13.18 6.53 -20.66
N THR A 126 -13.81 7.10 -21.67
CA THR A 126 -13.31 8.28 -22.43
C THR A 126 -14.30 9.45 -22.45
N GLN A 127 -15.47 9.29 -21.82
CA GLN A 127 -16.55 10.25 -21.82
C GLN A 127 -16.14 11.53 -21.07
N ILE A 128 -16.21 12.68 -21.75
CA ILE A 128 -15.80 13.99 -21.20
C ILE A 128 -16.52 14.31 -19.89
N HIS A 129 -17.81 14.01 -19.80
CA HIS A 129 -18.60 14.28 -18.60
C HIS A 129 -18.24 13.39 -17.40
N TRP A 130 -17.35 12.39 -17.56
CA TRP A 130 -16.78 11.59 -16.45
C TRP A 130 -15.38 12.05 -16.04
N MET A 131 -14.79 13.03 -16.72
CA MET A 131 -13.36 13.35 -16.62
C MET A 131 -12.90 13.62 -15.17
N ALA A 132 -13.71 14.32 -14.37
CA ALA A 132 -13.42 14.56 -12.95
C ALA A 132 -13.28 13.26 -12.16
N SER A 133 -14.23 12.34 -12.32
CA SER A 133 -14.23 11.02 -11.68
C SER A 133 -13.06 10.16 -12.16
N LEU A 134 -12.78 10.14 -13.46
CA LEU A 134 -11.68 9.36 -14.05
C LEU A 134 -10.30 9.87 -13.60
N THR A 135 -10.16 11.20 -13.47
CA THR A 135 -8.93 11.82 -12.95
C THR A 135 -8.70 11.44 -11.50
N ASP A 136 -9.72 11.54 -10.66
CA ASP A 136 -9.63 11.14 -9.25
C ASP A 136 -9.36 9.64 -9.08
N VAL A 137 -10.00 8.78 -9.87
CA VAL A 137 -9.73 7.32 -9.84
C VAL A 137 -8.28 7.02 -10.25
N ARG A 138 -7.73 7.72 -11.24
CA ARG A 138 -6.33 7.55 -11.65
C ARG A 138 -5.38 7.96 -10.52
N GLN A 139 -5.64 9.11 -9.89
CA GLN A 139 -4.85 9.57 -8.74
C GLN A 139 -4.93 8.59 -7.57
N GLN A 140 -6.11 8.05 -7.25
CA GLN A 140 -6.27 7.04 -6.21
C GLN A 140 -5.48 5.77 -6.55
N LEU A 141 -5.59 5.28 -7.78
CA LEU A 141 -4.88 4.09 -8.24
C LEU A 141 -3.36 4.23 -8.12
N ASP A 142 -2.83 5.37 -8.56
CA ASP A 142 -1.40 5.67 -8.53
C ASP A 142 -0.88 5.87 -7.09
N ARG A 143 -1.74 6.20 -6.13
CA ARG A 143 -1.40 6.28 -4.69
C ARG A 143 -1.55 4.97 -3.93
N LEU A 144 -2.30 4.00 -4.48
CA LEU A 144 -2.36 2.63 -3.96
C LEU A 144 -1.20 1.82 -4.52
N VAL A 145 -1.05 1.76 -5.85
CA VAL A 145 -0.11 0.87 -6.54
C VAL A 145 0.91 1.70 -7.34
N TYR A 146 2.06 1.93 -6.71
CA TYR A 146 3.23 2.63 -7.26
C TYR A 146 4.50 1.82 -6.99
N ARG A 147 5.61 2.19 -7.63
CA ARG A 147 6.90 1.52 -7.38
C ARG A 147 7.35 1.73 -5.93
N GLY A 148 7.51 0.68 -5.15
CA GLY A 148 7.85 0.72 -3.73
C GLY A 148 6.67 0.43 -2.80
N PHE A 149 5.45 0.20 -3.31
CA PHE A 149 4.26 0.17 -2.45
C PHE A 149 4.28 -0.95 -1.41
N LEU A 150 4.95 -2.07 -1.68
CA LEU A 150 5.12 -3.18 -0.73
C LEU A 150 6.05 -2.81 0.43
N HIS A 151 6.99 -1.89 0.20
CA HIS A 151 7.91 -1.44 1.24
C HIS A 151 7.27 -0.44 2.20
N TYR A 152 6.47 0.47 1.65
CA TYR A 152 6.00 1.65 2.37
C TYR A 152 4.59 1.52 2.93
N THR A 153 3.80 0.57 2.42
CA THR A 153 2.46 0.33 2.92
C THR A 153 2.53 -0.66 4.08
N PRO A 154 1.99 -0.36 5.27
CA PRO A 154 1.97 -1.33 6.34
C PRO A 154 1.09 -2.53 5.95
N TYR A 155 1.50 -3.73 6.37
CA TYR A 155 0.91 -4.96 5.85
C TYR A 155 -0.60 -5.10 6.12
N GLN A 156 -1.08 -4.60 7.25
CA GLN A 156 -2.51 -4.61 7.56
C GLN A 156 -3.32 -3.87 6.48
N GLN A 157 -2.77 -2.80 5.91
CA GLN A 157 -3.38 -2.03 4.84
C GLN A 157 -3.13 -2.65 3.47
N LEU A 158 -1.99 -3.28 3.23
CA LEU A 158 -1.75 -4.06 2.00
C LEU A 158 -2.84 -5.13 1.79
N ARG A 159 -3.27 -5.80 2.86
CA ARG A 159 -4.34 -6.81 2.81
C ARG A 159 -5.70 -6.25 2.37
N GLU A 160 -5.91 -4.94 2.52
CA GLU A 160 -7.15 -4.26 2.12
C GLU A 160 -7.12 -3.80 0.66
N PHE A 161 -5.96 -3.82 -0.01
CA PHE A 161 -5.83 -3.34 -1.38
C PHE A 161 -6.77 -4.05 -2.37
N PRO A 162 -6.96 -5.38 -2.32
CA PRO A 162 -7.95 -6.04 -3.16
C PRO A 162 -9.36 -5.44 -2.99
N ARG A 163 -9.77 -5.11 -1.76
CA ARG A 163 -11.07 -4.47 -1.47
C ARG A 163 -11.12 -3.04 -2.01
N TYR A 164 -10.08 -2.24 -1.82
CA TYR A 164 -10.02 -0.88 -2.36
C TYR A 164 -10.04 -0.86 -3.89
N LEU A 165 -9.28 -1.75 -4.54
CA LEU A 165 -9.26 -1.87 -5.99
C LEU A 165 -10.61 -2.37 -6.52
N LYS A 166 -11.27 -3.30 -5.81
CA LYS A 166 -12.63 -3.72 -6.14
C LYS A 166 -13.64 -2.57 -6.01
N ALA A 167 -13.50 -1.72 -5.01
CA ALA A 167 -14.33 -0.52 -4.85
C ALA A 167 -14.17 0.43 -6.06
N ILE A 168 -12.94 0.60 -6.55
CA ILE A 168 -12.66 1.37 -7.78
C ILE A 168 -13.33 0.73 -8.99
N GLU A 169 -13.24 -0.60 -9.16
CA GLU A 169 -13.93 -1.31 -10.26
C GLU A 169 -15.44 -1.04 -10.21
N MET A 170 -16.06 -1.19 -9.04
CA MET A 170 -17.50 -0.95 -8.86
C MET A 170 -17.89 0.50 -9.13
N ARG A 171 -17.05 1.47 -8.73
CA ARG A 171 -17.26 2.88 -9.02
C ARG A 171 -17.29 3.13 -10.52
N LEU A 172 -16.29 2.61 -11.24
CA LEU A 172 -16.20 2.74 -12.70
C LEU A 172 -17.39 2.08 -13.40
N ASP A 173 -17.83 0.91 -12.94
CA ASP A 173 -18.98 0.19 -13.49
C ASP A 173 -20.31 0.97 -13.27
N LYS A 174 -20.41 1.79 -12.22
CA LYS A 174 -21.58 2.64 -11.90
C LYS A 174 -21.59 4.00 -12.60
N LEU A 175 -20.46 4.48 -13.12
CA LEU A 175 -20.36 5.80 -13.77
C LEU A 175 -21.36 6.01 -14.91
N PRO A 176 -21.64 5.04 -15.81
CA PRO A 176 -22.58 5.23 -16.91
C PRO A 176 -24.00 5.62 -16.47
N LEU A 177 -24.41 5.20 -15.28
CA LEU A 177 -25.76 5.43 -14.75
C LEU A 177 -25.81 6.52 -13.68
N ALA A 178 -24.69 6.82 -13.03
CA ALA A 178 -24.67 7.62 -11.80
C ALA A 178 -23.55 8.68 -11.74
N ALA A 179 -23.00 9.12 -12.88
CA ALA A 179 -21.91 10.11 -12.93
C ALA A 179 -22.17 11.40 -12.12
N ALA A 180 -23.38 11.97 -12.19
CA ALA A 180 -23.71 13.18 -11.44
C ALA A 180 -23.67 12.97 -9.91
N ARG A 181 -24.12 11.80 -9.44
CA ARG A 181 -24.07 11.41 -8.03
C ARG A 181 -22.62 11.17 -7.58
N ASP A 182 -21.85 10.44 -8.39
CA ASP A 182 -20.42 10.21 -8.14
C ASP A 182 -19.67 11.54 -7.94
N GLN A 183 -19.86 12.48 -8.87
CA GLN A 183 -19.19 13.78 -8.81
C GLN A 183 -19.67 14.65 -7.65
N LYS A 184 -20.93 14.51 -7.23
CA LYS A 184 -21.41 15.17 -6.01
C LYS A 184 -20.65 14.64 -4.78
N GLN A 185 -20.55 13.33 -4.62
CA GLN A 185 -19.81 12.70 -3.51
C GLN A 185 -18.32 13.03 -3.56
N LEU A 186 -17.73 13.10 -4.77
CA LEU A 186 -16.35 13.53 -4.95
C LEU A 186 -16.14 14.98 -4.47
N ARG A 187 -17.03 15.90 -4.83
CA ARG A 187 -16.97 17.30 -4.38
C ARG A 187 -17.10 17.42 -2.86
N GLU A 188 -17.96 16.62 -2.24
CA GLU A 188 -18.15 16.62 -0.78
C GLU A 188 -16.85 16.31 -0.04
N MET A 189 -16.02 15.39 -0.52
CA MET A 189 -14.74 15.04 0.13
C MET A 189 -13.52 15.83 -0.38
N ALA A 190 -13.65 16.59 -1.48
CA ALA A 190 -12.53 17.16 -2.21
C ALA A 190 -11.68 18.10 -1.34
N GLU A 191 -12.30 18.99 -0.59
CA GLU A 191 -11.59 19.98 0.22
C GLU A 191 -10.72 19.31 1.31
N ALA A 192 -11.31 18.45 2.13
CA ALA A 192 -10.59 17.73 3.18
C ALA A 192 -9.47 16.84 2.60
N TYR A 193 -9.72 16.21 1.45
CA TYR A 193 -8.70 15.39 0.78
C TYR A 193 -7.53 16.25 0.25
N GLN A 194 -7.81 17.43 -0.31
CA GLN A 194 -6.78 18.37 -0.76
C GLN A 194 -5.94 18.91 0.39
N GLN A 195 -6.56 19.26 1.52
CA GLN A 195 -5.83 19.63 2.73
C GLN A 195 -4.87 18.51 3.18
N TRP A 196 -5.29 17.25 3.01
CA TRP A 196 -4.47 16.09 3.41
C TRP A 196 -3.30 15.92 2.48
N LEU A 197 -3.54 15.99 1.17
CA LEU A 197 -2.49 15.94 0.16
C LEU A 197 -1.43 17.01 0.38
N GLN A 198 -1.83 18.26 0.63
CA GLN A 198 -0.89 19.36 0.87
C GLN A 198 -0.02 19.12 2.10
N ARG A 199 -0.62 18.58 3.17
CA ARG A 199 0.11 18.32 4.41
C ARG A 199 1.02 17.11 4.29
N GLU A 200 0.56 16.03 3.65
CA GLU A 200 1.38 14.86 3.34
C GLU A 200 2.58 15.24 2.48
N GLU A 201 2.36 16.01 1.42
CA GLU A 201 3.42 16.52 0.54
C GLU A 201 4.48 17.32 1.32
N LYS A 202 4.04 18.25 2.17
CA LYS A 202 4.95 19.06 2.99
C LYS A 202 5.82 18.18 3.90
N TYR A 203 5.21 17.25 4.62
CA TYR A 203 5.94 16.38 5.55
C TYR A 203 6.92 15.48 4.79
N ARG A 204 6.47 14.94 3.66
CA ARG A 204 7.29 14.13 2.76
C ARG A 204 8.52 14.88 2.24
N LEU A 205 8.36 16.11 1.77
CA LEU A 205 9.47 16.96 1.31
C LEU A 205 10.44 17.34 2.43
N GLU A 206 9.95 17.45 3.67
CA GLU A 206 10.78 17.65 4.87
C GLU A 206 11.46 16.35 5.37
N GLY A 207 11.28 15.22 4.68
CA GLY A 207 11.79 13.91 5.11
C GLY A 207 11.14 13.40 6.40
N LYS A 208 9.96 13.92 6.75
CA LYS A 208 9.20 13.54 7.94
C LYS A 208 8.11 12.56 7.56
N LEU A 209 8.08 11.44 8.27
CA LEU A 209 7.00 10.47 8.18
C LEU A 209 6.16 10.63 9.45
N ASP A 210 4.91 11.03 9.30
CA ASP A 210 3.98 11.24 10.42
C ASP A 210 2.87 10.20 10.38
N GLU A 211 2.83 9.34 11.39
CA GLU A 211 1.84 8.27 11.52
C GLU A 211 0.41 8.81 11.56
N ARG A 212 0.21 10.06 12.00
CA ARG A 212 -1.09 10.72 12.03
C ARG A 212 -1.60 11.03 10.62
N ILE A 213 -0.69 11.42 9.72
CA ILE A 213 -1.01 11.67 8.30
C ILE A 213 -1.30 10.35 7.57
N GLU A 214 -0.54 9.30 7.88
CA GLU A 214 -0.84 7.95 7.39
C GLU A 214 -2.18 7.43 7.93
N GLU A 215 -2.54 7.69 9.19
CA GLU A 215 -3.86 7.31 9.72
C GLU A 215 -4.99 7.95 8.88
N LEU A 216 -4.88 9.24 8.58
CA LEU A 216 -5.85 9.96 7.77
C LEU A 216 -5.92 9.43 6.33
N ARG A 217 -4.78 9.05 5.73
CA ARG A 217 -4.72 8.42 4.40
C ARG A 217 -5.68 7.25 4.30
N TRP A 218 -5.58 6.32 5.26
CA TRP A 218 -6.39 5.09 5.25
C TRP A 218 -7.86 5.37 5.54
N ARG A 219 -8.16 6.39 6.36
CA ARG A 219 -9.55 6.84 6.54
C ARG A 219 -10.16 7.39 5.26
N PHE A 220 -9.39 8.05 4.41
CA PHE A 220 -9.89 8.48 3.09
C PHE A 220 -10.15 7.29 2.16
N GLU A 221 -9.34 6.24 2.19
CA GLU A 221 -9.64 5.02 1.42
C GLU A 221 -10.93 4.35 1.92
N GLU A 222 -11.15 4.26 3.24
CA GLU A 222 -12.42 3.77 3.78
C GLU A 222 -13.60 4.66 3.42
N LEU A 223 -13.43 5.99 3.44
CA LEU A 223 -14.48 6.92 2.99
C LEU A 223 -14.83 6.68 1.52
N ARG A 224 -13.84 6.45 0.66
CA ARG A 224 -14.05 6.13 -0.75
C ARG A 224 -14.85 4.83 -0.92
N VAL A 225 -14.56 3.79 -0.14
CA VAL A 225 -15.38 2.57 -0.13
C VAL A 225 -16.82 2.88 0.30
N SER A 226 -17.01 3.66 1.37
CA SER A 226 -18.33 4.06 1.86
C SER A 226 -19.14 4.89 0.85
N LEU A 227 -18.49 5.74 0.07
CA LEU A 227 -19.15 6.60 -0.91
C LEU A 227 -19.50 5.85 -2.20
N PHE A 228 -18.58 5.03 -2.70
CA PHE A 228 -18.65 4.51 -4.06
C PHE A 228 -18.98 3.00 -4.14
N ALA A 229 -18.78 2.24 -3.07
CA ALA A 229 -18.91 0.78 -3.05
C ALA A 229 -19.41 0.25 -1.69
N GLN A 230 -20.55 0.78 -1.22
CA GLN A 230 -21.13 0.45 0.10
C GLN A 230 -21.29 -1.05 0.38
N GLU A 231 -21.59 -1.84 -0.66
CA GLU A 231 -21.77 -3.29 -0.58
C GLU A 231 -20.52 -4.05 -0.08
N LEU A 232 -19.32 -3.46 -0.20
CA LEU A 232 -18.07 -4.09 0.27
C LEU A 232 -17.84 -3.92 1.78
N GLY A 233 -18.56 -2.99 2.41
CA GLY A 233 -18.32 -2.62 3.81
C GLY A 233 -16.98 -1.91 4.05
N THR A 234 -16.87 -1.26 5.20
CA THR A 234 -15.68 -0.55 5.66
C THR A 234 -15.10 -1.22 6.88
N ALA A 235 -13.76 -1.20 7.05
CA ALA A 235 -13.10 -1.83 8.20
C ALA A 235 -13.54 -1.23 9.54
N TYR A 236 -13.97 0.03 9.53
CA TYR A 236 -14.57 0.71 10.67
C TYR A 236 -15.56 1.78 10.20
N PRO A 237 -16.52 2.18 11.06
CA PRO A 237 -17.46 3.25 10.75
C PRO A 237 -16.78 4.60 10.41
N VAL A 238 -16.92 5.04 9.17
CA VAL A 238 -16.26 6.24 8.60
C VAL A 238 -17.28 7.21 7.99
N SER A 239 -16.96 8.51 8.06
CA SER A 239 -17.65 9.58 7.33
C SER A 239 -16.73 10.80 7.26
N LEU A 240 -17.01 11.76 6.37
CA LEU A 240 -16.22 12.99 6.27
C LEU A 240 -16.10 13.71 7.63
N LYS A 241 -17.23 13.90 8.33
CA LYS A 241 -17.29 14.50 9.67
C LYS A 241 -16.41 13.75 10.69
N ARG A 242 -16.30 12.42 10.59
CA ARG A 242 -15.44 11.62 11.48
C ARG A 242 -13.97 11.80 11.14
N ILE A 243 -13.62 11.97 9.86
CA ILE A 243 -12.26 12.30 9.43
C ILE A 243 -11.87 13.67 9.94
N GLU A 244 -12.72 14.68 9.75
CA GLU A 244 -12.48 16.05 10.24
C GLU A 244 -12.33 16.10 11.76
N LYS A 245 -13.19 15.41 12.50
CA LYS A 245 -13.03 15.30 13.95
C LYS A 245 -11.71 14.66 14.32
N ARG A 246 -11.37 13.53 13.68
CA ARG A 246 -10.11 12.84 13.94
C ARG A 246 -8.91 13.70 13.62
N TRP A 247 -8.98 14.48 12.55
CA TRP A 247 -7.97 15.45 12.17
C TRP A 247 -7.66 16.43 13.29
N GLN A 248 -8.72 17.03 13.88
CA GLN A 248 -8.59 17.95 15.01
C GLN A 248 -7.99 17.27 16.25
N GLU A 249 -8.43 16.04 16.57
CA GLU A 249 -7.87 15.25 17.68
C GLU A 249 -6.38 14.95 17.52
N LEU A 250 -5.91 14.80 16.28
CA LEU A 250 -4.50 14.56 15.95
C LEU A 250 -3.64 15.84 16.01
N GLY A 251 -4.26 17.02 16.19
CA GLY A 251 -3.57 18.31 16.23
C GLY A 251 -2.90 18.67 14.91
N LEU A 252 -3.54 18.31 13.80
CA LEU A 252 -3.07 18.59 12.43
C LEU A 252 -3.78 19.81 11.85
#